data_AF-A0A7S3UPP8-F1
#
_entry.id   AF-A0A7S3UPP8-F1
#
_cell.length_a   1.000
_cell.length_b   1.000
_cell.length_c   1.000
_cell.angle_alpha   90.00
_cell.angle_beta   90.00
_cell.angle_gamma   90.00
#
_symmetry.space_group_name_H-M   'P 1'
#
loop_
_entity.id
_entity.type
_entity.pdbx_description
1 polymer ?
#
loop_
_entity_poly.entity_id
_entity_poly.type
_entity_poly.pdbx_seq_one_letter_code
_entity_poly.pdbx_strand_id
1 'polypeptide(L)'
;LLSCSVPKSPLPSRQSTMSKLELIYFDGPGRAELCRLALSAGGIEFTDTRHAMADWPKMLADPDALPHKFFGQMPILLHGDVKLAQSVALSNYAADIGI
;
A
#
# COMPACT_ATOMS: atom_id res chain seq x y z
N LEU A 1 1.63 24.87 24.00
CA LEU A 1 1.61 23.60 23.23
C LEU A 1 0.99 23.91 21.88
N LEU A 2 1.81 24.18 20.86
CA LEU A 2 1.32 24.54 19.52
C LEU A 2 0.83 23.26 18.82
N SER A 3 -0.48 23.17 18.63
CA SER A 3 -1.11 22.14 17.82
C SER A 3 -0.79 22.42 16.35
N CYS A 4 0.27 21.81 15.83
CA CYS A 4 0.51 21.77 14.39
C CYS A 4 -0.59 20.91 13.76
N SER A 5 -1.62 21.56 13.22
CA SER A 5 -2.61 20.88 12.38
C SER A 5 -1.92 20.48 11.08
N VAL A 6 -1.72 19.17 10.86
CA VAL A 6 -1.16 18.67 9.60
C VAL A 6 -2.23 18.88 8.53
N PRO A 7 -1.97 19.68 7.47
CA PRO A 7 -2.92 19.81 6.38
C PRO A 7 -3.07 18.44 5.70
N LYS A 8 -4.26 17.83 5.80
CA LYS A 8 -4.59 16.60 5.07
C LYS A 8 -4.77 17.00 3.61
N SER A 9 -3.80 16.65 2.76
CA SER A 9 -3.97 16.77 1.31
C SER A 9 -5.20 15.94 0.89
N PRO A 10 -5.97 16.38 -0.12
CA PRO A 10 -7.15 15.64 -0.54
C PRO A 10 -6.70 14.28 -1.08
N LEU A 11 -7.09 13.22 -0.37
CA LEU A 11 -6.93 11.86 -0.86
C LEU A 11 -7.86 11.66 -2.05
N PRO A 12 -7.49 10.78 -2.99
CA PRO A 12 -8.40 10.38 -4.06
C PRO A 12 -9.73 9.93 -3.44
N SER A 13 -10.82 10.61 -3.82
CA SER A 13 -12.15 10.30 -3.29
C SER A 13 -12.59 8.93 -3.77
N ARG A 14 -13.60 8.36 -3.10
CA ARG A 14 -14.29 7.10 -3.48
C ARG A 14 -14.70 7.02 -4.96
N GLN A 15 -14.74 8.16 -5.66
CA GLN A 15 -15.12 8.30 -7.07
C GLN A 15 -13.94 8.55 -8.03
N SER A 16 -12.69 8.38 -7.58
CA SER A 16 -11.50 8.31 -8.45
C SER A 16 -11.43 6.96 -9.19
N THR A 17 -12.56 6.57 -9.79
CA THR A 17 -12.66 5.40 -10.64
C THR A 17 -11.80 5.65 -11.87
N MET A 18 -10.63 5.00 -11.95
CA MET A 18 -9.94 4.52 -13.16
C MET A 18 -8.45 4.21 -12.91
N SER A 19 -7.85 4.59 -11.77
CA SER A 19 -6.47 4.18 -11.46
C SER A 19 -6.42 2.78 -10.85
N LYS A 20 -5.65 1.88 -11.48
CA LYS A 20 -5.43 0.52 -10.98
C LYS A 20 -4.77 0.57 -9.59
N LEU A 21 -5.40 -0.06 -8.60
CA LEU A 21 -4.87 -0.23 -7.26
C LEU A 21 -4.14 -1.57 -7.17
N GLU A 22 -2.91 -1.57 -6.64
CA GLU A 22 -2.09 -2.75 -6.46
C GLU A 22 -1.44 -2.77 -5.08
N LEU A 23 -1.63 -3.85 -4.34
CA LEU A 23 -0.97 -4.13 -3.07
C LEU A 23 0.08 -5.21 -3.29
N ILE A 24 1.32 -4.92 -2.93
CA ILE A 24 2.47 -5.80 -3.13
C ILE A 24 2.99 -6.24 -1.75
N TYR A 25 2.97 -7.55 -1.51
CA TYR A 25 3.47 -8.14 -0.28
C TYR A 25 3.85 -9.61 -0.45
N PHE A 26 4.20 -10.27 0.66
CA PHE A 26 4.44 -11.69 0.68
C PHE A 26 3.15 -12.52 0.64
N ASP A 27 3.27 -13.78 0.24
CA ASP A 27 2.20 -14.77 0.28
C ASP A 27 1.92 -15.27 1.70
N GLY A 28 1.41 -14.34 2.52
CA GLY A 28 0.98 -14.55 3.89
C GLY A 28 0.28 -13.29 4.40
N PRO A 29 -0.45 -13.36 5.53
CA PRO A 29 -1.20 -12.22 6.04
C PRO A 29 -0.24 -11.08 6.45
N GLY A 30 0.62 -11.36 7.42
CA GLY A 30 1.67 -10.45 7.89
C GLY A 30 1.22 -9.00 8.07
N ARG A 31 2.08 -8.05 7.70
CA ARG A 31 1.82 -6.61 7.88
C ARG A 31 0.90 -5.99 6.83
N ALA A 32 0.56 -6.72 5.77
CA ALA A 32 -0.34 -6.24 4.72
C ALA A 32 -1.80 -6.60 4.97
N GLU A 33 -2.07 -7.56 5.86
CA GLU A 33 -3.42 -8.11 6.03
C GLU A 33 -4.45 -7.07 6.42
N LEU A 34 -4.10 -6.14 7.31
CA LEU A 34 -5.02 -5.08 7.71
C LEU A 34 -5.44 -4.21 6.51
N CYS A 35 -4.50 -3.90 5.62
CA CYS A 35 -4.78 -3.17 4.39
C CYS A 35 -5.67 -4.00 3.43
N ARG A 36 -5.38 -5.30 3.25
CA ARG A 36 -6.24 -6.20 2.44
C ARG A 36 -7.67 -6.24 2.94
N LEU A 37 -7.85 -6.39 4.25
CA LEU A 37 -9.16 -6.43 4.88
C LEU A 37 -9.90 -5.09 4.73
N ALA A 38 -9.22 -3.96 4.93
CA ALA A 38 -9.82 -2.64 4.75
C ALA A 38 -10.29 -2.42 3.30
N LEU A 39 -9.45 -2.76 2.31
CA LEU A 39 -9.82 -2.67 0.89
C LEU A 39 -11.02 -3.58 0.55
N SER A 40 -10.98 -4.83 1.02
CA SER A 40 -12.06 -5.81 0.78
C SER A 40 -13.36 -5.40 1.45
N ALA A 41 -13.30 -4.92 2.70
CA ALA A 41 -14.47 -4.46 3.46
C ALA A 41 -15.09 -3.21 2.84
N GLY A 42 -14.27 -2.31 2.26
CA GLY A 42 -14.73 -1.15 1.50
C GLY A 42 -15.25 -1.46 0.10
N GLY A 43 -15.18 -2.74 -0.34
CA GLY A 43 -15.57 -3.15 -1.70
C GLY A 43 -14.67 -2.55 -2.78
N ILE A 44 -13.41 -2.23 -2.46
CA ILE A 44 -12.44 -1.67 -3.39
C ILE A 44 -11.75 -2.82 -4.14
N GLU A 45 -11.85 -2.84 -5.46
CA GLU A 45 -11.10 -3.78 -6.28
C GLU A 45 -9.62 -3.41 -6.34
N PHE A 46 -8.74 -4.40 -6.16
CA PHE A 46 -7.29 -4.22 -6.23
C PHE A 46 -6.59 -5.50 -6.71
N THR A 47 -5.37 -5.34 -7.24
CA THR A 47 -4.47 -6.45 -7.53
C THR A 47 -3.66 -6.79 -6.27
N ASP A 48 -3.76 -8.01 -5.77
CA ASP A 48 -2.94 -8.53 -4.65
C ASP A 48 -1.73 -9.28 -5.21
N THR A 49 -0.64 -8.54 -5.45
CA THR A 49 0.61 -9.11 -5.96
C THR A 49 1.41 -9.73 -4.82
N ARG A 50 1.52 -11.06 -4.86
CA ARG A 50 2.14 -11.85 -3.81
C ARG A 50 3.49 -12.42 -4.25
N HIS A 51 4.49 -12.26 -3.40
CA HIS A 51 5.82 -12.83 -3.58
C HIS A 51 6.10 -13.93 -2.57
N ALA A 52 6.83 -14.97 -3.01
CA ALA A 52 7.34 -15.98 -2.09
C ALA A 52 8.46 -15.36 -1.24
N MET A 53 8.53 -15.75 0.04
CA MET A 53 9.64 -15.32 0.91
C MET A 53 11.02 -15.72 0.38
N ALA A 54 11.10 -16.83 -0.36
CA ALA A 54 12.34 -17.30 -0.98
C ALA A 54 12.88 -16.32 -2.04
N ASP A 55 12.02 -15.50 -2.66
CA ASP A 55 12.42 -14.52 -3.67
C ASP A 55 12.94 -13.22 -3.04
N TRP A 56 12.76 -13.03 -1.73
CA TRP A 56 13.10 -11.78 -1.05
C TRP A 56 14.57 -11.36 -1.20
N PRO A 57 15.57 -12.25 -1.03
CA PRO A 57 16.97 -11.86 -1.22
C PRO A 57 17.25 -11.37 -2.63
N LYS A 58 16.62 -11.99 -3.64
CA LYS A 58 16.75 -11.60 -5.05
C LYS A 58 16.12 -10.23 -5.31
N MET A 59 14.94 -9.97 -4.74
CA MET A 59 14.28 -8.66 -4.85
C MET A 59 15.08 -7.55 -4.18
N LEU A 60 15.71 -7.80 -3.03
CA LEU A 60 16.54 -6.81 -2.36
C LEU A 60 17.86 -6.52 -3.06
N ALA A 61 18.40 -7.51 -3.78
CA ALA A 61 19.64 -7.36 -4.55
C ALA A 61 19.46 -6.54 -5.83
N ASP A 62 18.23 -6.45 -6.35
CA ASP A 62 17.89 -5.68 -7.54
C ASP A 62 17.63 -4.20 -7.17
N PRO A 63 18.48 -3.25 -7.60
CA PRO A 63 18.29 -1.82 -7.33
C PRO A 63 17.02 -1.25 -7.97
N ASP A 64 16.51 -1.89 -9.02
CA ASP A 64 15.32 -1.44 -9.73
C ASP A 64 14.02 -1.99 -9.14
N ALA A 65 14.10 -2.96 -8.23
CA ALA A 65 12.95 -3.53 -7.57
C ALA A 65 12.27 -2.51 -6.66
N LEU A 66 10.95 -2.60 -6.54
CA LEU A 66 10.14 -1.67 -5.75
C LEU A 66 10.63 -1.56 -4.30
N PRO A 67 10.92 -2.65 -3.55
CA PRO A 67 11.42 -2.53 -2.19
C PRO A 67 12.64 -1.61 -2.08
N HIS A 68 13.58 -1.68 -3.04
CA HIS A 68 14.77 -0.84 -3.06
C HIS A 68 14.44 0.63 -3.34
N LYS A 69 13.50 0.89 -4.25
CA LYS A 69 13.02 2.25 -4.59
C LYS A 69 12.21 2.93 -3.47
N PHE A 70 11.83 2.20 -2.41
CA PHE A 70 11.21 2.76 -1.21
C PHE A 70 12.16 2.65 0.00
N PHE A 71 11.81 1.86 1.01
CA PHE A 71 12.49 1.78 2.30
C PHE A 71 13.20 0.44 2.53
N GLY A 72 13.45 -0.34 1.47
CA GLY A 72 13.99 -1.71 1.56
C GLY A 72 13.02 -2.69 2.22
N GLN A 73 11.72 -2.40 2.19
CA GLN A 73 10.68 -3.11 2.94
C GLN A 73 9.39 -3.22 2.12
N MET A 74 8.56 -4.19 2.49
CA MET A 74 7.16 -4.32 2.08
C MET A 74 6.28 -4.35 3.34
N PRO A 75 4.99 -3.96 3.28
CA PRO A 75 4.15 -3.77 2.09
C PRO A 75 4.31 -2.43 1.35
N ILE A 76 3.94 -2.45 0.07
CA ILE A 76 3.90 -1.31 -0.86
C ILE A 76 2.51 -1.27 -1.52
N LEU A 77 1.94 -0.08 -1.68
CA LEU A 77 0.66 0.14 -2.34
C LEU A 77 0.84 1.17 -3.46
N LEU A 78 0.34 0.83 -4.65
CA LEU A 78 0.36 1.68 -5.83
C LEU A 78 -1.08 2.02 -6.22
N HIS A 79 -1.39 3.31 -6.36
CA HIS A 79 -2.69 3.79 -6.79
C HIS A 79 -2.51 4.98 -7.75
N GLY A 80 -2.43 4.71 -9.05
CA GLY A 80 -2.10 5.74 -10.04
C GLY A 80 -0.72 6.34 -9.77
N ASP A 81 -0.67 7.66 -9.56
CA ASP A 81 0.57 8.37 -9.20
C ASP A 81 0.93 8.26 -7.72
N VAL A 82 0.01 7.79 -6.88
CA VAL A 82 0.23 7.61 -5.45
C VAL A 82 0.99 6.32 -5.22
N LYS A 83 2.14 6.44 -4.55
CA LYS A 83 2.99 5.32 -4.17
C LYS A 83 3.24 5.40 -2.67
N LEU A 84 2.80 4.38 -1.94
CA LEU A 84 2.90 4.33 -0.49
C LEU A 84 3.68 3.11 -0.05
N ALA A 85 4.43 3.29 1.03
CA ALA A 85 5.06 2.23 1.79
C ALA A 85 4.73 2.43 3.28
N GLN A 86 5.06 1.45 4.13
CA GLN A 86 4.70 1.36 5.55
C GLN A 86 3.26 0.87 5.81
N SER A 87 3.16 -0.28 6.46
CA SER A 87 1.89 -0.98 6.74
C SER A 87 0.76 -0.13 7.34
N VAL A 88 1.06 0.74 8.30
CA VAL A 88 0.06 1.60 8.95
C VAL A 88 -0.44 2.69 7.99
N ALA A 89 0.46 3.30 7.22
CA ALA A 89 0.08 4.31 6.23
C ALA A 89 -0.82 3.71 5.15
N LEU A 90 -0.50 2.51 4.67
CA LEU A 90 -1.31 1.75 3.73
C LEU A 90 -2.70 1.43 4.29
N SER A 91 -2.78 1.00 5.55
CA SER A 91 -4.06 0.64 6.18
C SER A 91 -4.96 1.86 6.38
N ASN A 92 -4.39 3.00 6.82
CA ASN A 92 -5.14 4.24 6.94
C ASN A 92 -5.61 4.76 5.59
N TYR A 93 -4.76 4.65 4.56
CA TYR A 93 -5.13 5.02 3.20
C TYR A 93 -6.28 4.16 2.67
N ALA A 94 -6.21 2.84 2.86
CA ALA A 94 -7.27 1.90 2.48
C ALA A 94 -8.58 2.19 3.20
N ALA A 95 -8.54 2.54 4.49
CA ALA A 95 -9.70 3.00 5.23
C ALA A 95 -10.25 4.28 4.62
N ASP A 96 -9.43 5.33 4.47
CA ASP A 96 -9.86 6.64 3.96
C ASP A 96 -10.54 6.56 2.56
N ILE A 97 -10.16 5.61 1.70
CA ILE A 97 -10.78 5.44 0.36
C ILE A 97 -11.98 4.47 0.34
N GLY A 98 -12.10 3.59 1.33
CA GLY A 98 -13.05 2.47 1.32
C GLY A 98 -14.12 2.50 2.41
N ILE A 99 -13.86 3.16 3.55
CA ILE A 99 -14.67 3.14 4.79
C ILE A 99 -14.82 4.55 5.34
#